data_AF-A0A7J2YD42-F1
#
_entry.id   AF-A0A7J2YD42-F1
#
_cell.length_a   1.000
_cell.length_b   1.000
_cell.length_c   1.000
_cell.angle_alpha   90.00
_cell.angle_beta   90.00
_cell.angle_gamma   90.00
#
_symmetry.space_group_name_H-M   'P 1'
#
loop_
_entity.id
_entity.type
_entity.pdbx_description
1 polymer ?
#
loop_
_entity_poly.entity_id
_entity_poly.type
_entity_poly.pdbx_seq_one_letter_code
_entity_poly.pdbx_strand_id
1 'polypeptide(L)'
;MRTDDEFVQKLKEHLPMEAKEAEKFFHLASTCEADIPKLFFKILLYDSMLHSEIIGDLIRLLSTRDHESLYKECVNYVKAHMEDFKGYVKEEEEALKEAEVRMKQIKNPFIETLFQHIAGDETSHAAMLKTLVKEAKEK
;
A
#
# COMPACT_ATOMS: atom_id res chain seq x y z
N MET A 1 29.28 3.18 6.83
CA MET A 1 28.30 2.45 6.00
C MET A 1 27.64 3.46 5.08
N ARG A 2 27.28 3.11 3.83
CA ARG A 2 26.42 4.01 3.05
C ARG A 2 25.07 4.06 3.76
N THR A 3 24.39 5.20 3.72
CA THR A 3 23.05 5.37 4.32
C THR A 3 22.06 4.29 3.86
N ASP A 4 22.25 3.79 2.64
CA ASP A 4 21.40 2.77 2.04
C ASP A 4 21.67 1.37 2.61
N ASP A 5 22.89 1.08 3.07
CA ASP A 5 23.24 -0.21 3.69
C ASP A 5 22.54 -0.37 5.06
N GLU A 6 22.51 0.71 5.85
CA GLU A 6 21.80 0.77 7.13
C GLU A 6 20.29 0.63 6.94
N PHE A 7 19.75 1.29 5.92
CA PHE A 7 18.34 1.22 5.60
C PHE A 7 17.93 -0.18 5.12
N VAL A 8 18.69 -0.78 4.21
CA VAL A 8 18.48 -2.16 3.75
C VAL A 8 18.59 -3.15 4.90
N GLN A 9 19.52 -2.96 5.83
CA GLN A 9 19.64 -3.81 7.02
C GLN A 9 18.38 -3.76 7.89
N LYS A 10 17.83 -2.57 8.14
CA LYS A 10 16.57 -2.43 8.89
C LYS A 10 15.39 -3.10 8.17
N LEU A 11 15.32 -3.00 6.84
CA LEU A 11 14.29 -3.69 6.06
C LEU A 11 14.41 -5.21 6.19
N LYS A 12 15.63 -5.76 6.18
CA LYS A 12 15.87 -7.20 6.39
C LYS A 12 15.46 -7.68 7.78
N GLU A 13 15.58 -6.82 8.80
CA GLU A 13 15.14 -7.11 10.16
C GLU A 13 13.61 -7.06 10.29
N HIS A 14 12.95 -6.19 9.52
CA HIS A 14 11.49 -6.04 9.53
C HIS A 14 10.78 -7.13 8.73
N LEU A 15 11.35 -7.60 7.61
CA LEU A 15 10.71 -8.59 6.72
C LEU A 15 10.19 -9.87 7.43
N PRO A 16 10.93 -10.50 8.36
CA PRO A 16 10.42 -11.66 9.10
C PRO A 16 9.25 -11.34 10.04
N MET A 17 9.09 -10.08 10.46
CA MET A 17 7.97 -9.65 11.30
C MET A 17 6.66 -9.70 10.50
N GLU A 18 6.65 -9.17 9.27
CA GLU A 18 5.49 -9.21 8.38
C GLU A 18 5.05 -10.64 8.07
N ALA A 19 6.01 -11.54 7.78
CA ALA A 19 5.70 -12.95 7.52
C ALA A 19 5.06 -13.65 8.73
N LYS A 20 5.55 -13.35 9.94
CA LYS A 20 5.01 -13.89 11.20
C LYS A 20 3.61 -13.34 11.50
N GLU A 21 3.38 -12.06 11.21
CA GLU A 21 2.06 -11.44 11.37
C GLU A 21 1.05 -12.03 10.39
N ALA A 22 1.43 -12.23 9.13
CA ALA A 22 0.60 -12.91 8.15
C ALA A 22 0.20 -14.32 8.63
N GLU A 23 1.13 -15.15 9.11
CA GLU A 23 0.82 -16.48 9.64
C GLU A 23 -0.18 -16.43 10.81
N LYS A 24 0.03 -15.47 11.74
CA LYS A 24 -0.87 -15.26 12.88
C LYS A 24 -2.28 -14.89 12.41
N PHE A 25 -2.42 -13.93 11.50
CA PHE A 25 -3.73 -13.47 11.03
C PHE A 25 -4.42 -14.51 10.15
N PHE A 26 -3.68 -15.31 9.39
CA PHE A 26 -4.21 -16.48 8.69
C PHE A 26 -4.87 -17.46 9.67
N HIS A 27 -4.16 -17.82 10.74
CA HIS A 27 -4.71 -18.73 11.75
C HIS A 27 -5.98 -18.16 12.39
N LEU A 28 -5.97 -16.89 12.79
CA LEU A 28 -7.14 -16.22 13.37
C LEU A 28 -8.32 -16.15 12.39
N ALA A 29 -8.09 -15.80 11.12
CA ALA A 29 -9.12 -15.75 10.10
C ALA A 29 -9.72 -17.14 9.79
N SER A 30 -8.89 -18.19 9.83
CA SER A 30 -9.31 -19.56 9.52
C SER A 30 -10.17 -20.22 10.61
N THR A 31 -9.97 -19.81 11.87
CA THR A 31 -10.64 -20.39 13.04
C THR A 31 -11.77 -19.52 13.59
N CYS A 32 -11.86 -18.25 13.17
CA CYS A 32 -12.92 -17.36 13.62
C CYS A 32 -14.27 -17.73 13.00
N GLU A 33 -15.30 -17.92 13.81
CA GLU A 33 -16.67 -18.17 13.32
C GLU A 33 -17.44 -16.87 13.08
N ALA A 34 -17.07 -15.78 13.76
CA ALA A 34 -17.74 -14.49 13.66
C ALA A 34 -17.32 -13.72 12.38
N ASP A 35 -18.31 -13.29 11.58
CA ASP A 35 -18.06 -12.70 10.25
C ASP A 35 -17.26 -11.40 10.30
N ILE A 36 -17.63 -10.46 11.18
CA ILE A 36 -16.97 -9.15 11.25
C ILE A 36 -15.51 -9.27 11.71
N PRO A 37 -15.17 -9.91 12.84
CA PRO A 37 -13.77 -10.10 13.24
C PRO A 37 -12.95 -10.87 12.19
N LYS A 38 -13.55 -11.85 11.51
CA LYS A 38 -12.89 -12.57 10.41
C LYS A 38 -12.49 -11.63 9.27
N LEU A 39 -13.31 -10.64 8.93
CA LEU A 39 -12.95 -9.62 7.93
C LEU A 39 -11.76 -8.77 8.38
N PHE A 40 -11.71 -8.34 9.65
CA PHE A 40 -10.55 -7.63 10.19
C PHE A 40 -9.27 -8.47 10.11
N PHE A 41 -9.33 -9.75 10.48
CA PHE A 41 -8.16 -10.62 10.37
C PHE A 41 -7.73 -10.87 8.93
N LYS A 42 -8.67 -10.92 7.99
CA LYS A 42 -8.34 -11.02 6.55
C LYS A 42 -7.64 -9.78 6.03
N ILE A 43 -8.10 -8.59 6.40
CA ILE A 43 -7.44 -7.33 6.04
C ILE A 43 -5.99 -7.34 6.54
N LEU A 44 -5.80 -7.57 7.84
CA LEU A 44 -4.46 -7.59 8.45
C LEU A 44 -3.56 -8.67 7.86
N LEU A 45 -4.11 -9.83 7.50
CA LEU A 45 -3.40 -10.87 6.77
C LEU A 45 -2.90 -10.36 5.41
N TYR A 46 -3.78 -9.77 4.61
CA TYR A 46 -3.44 -9.32 3.27
C TYR A 46 -2.44 -8.17 3.30
N ASP A 47 -2.58 -7.23 4.24
CA ASP A 47 -1.62 -6.15 4.44
C ASP A 47 -0.23 -6.69 4.78
N SER A 48 -0.13 -7.60 5.75
CA SER A 48 1.17 -8.21 6.12
C SER A 48 1.80 -8.98 4.95
N MET A 49 0.99 -9.65 4.11
CA MET A 49 1.49 -10.31 2.90
C MET A 49 2.03 -9.29 1.89
N LEU A 50 1.27 -8.22 1.63
CA LEU A 50 1.65 -7.15 0.71
C LEU A 50 2.92 -6.43 1.19
N HIS A 51 3.02 -6.10 2.48
CA HIS A 51 4.20 -5.49 3.06
C HIS A 51 5.43 -6.38 2.92
N SER A 52 5.30 -7.69 3.16
CA SER A 52 6.39 -8.64 3.00
C SER A 52 6.92 -8.65 1.56
N GLU A 53 6.03 -8.66 0.57
CA GLU A 53 6.37 -8.60 -0.85
C GLU A 53 7.08 -7.28 -1.21
N ILE A 54 6.49 -6.14 -0.83
CA ILE A 54 7.05 -4.81 -1.08
C ILE A 54 8.43 -4.66 -0.45
N ILE A 55 8.60 -5.06 0.82
CA ILE A 55 9.88 -4.96 1.53
C ILE A 55 10.93 -5.86 0.86
N GLY A 56 10.55 -7.08 0.47
CA GLY A 56 11.44 -7.98 -0.25
C GLY A 56 11.94 -7.37 -1.57
N ASP A 57 11.05 -6.76 -2.34
CA ASP A 57 11.40 -6.08 -3.58
C ASP A 57 12.21 -4.81 -3.36
N LEU A 58 11.93 -4.03 -2.32
CA LEU A 58 12.73 -2.87 -1.95
C LEU A 58 14.16 -3.27 -1.59
N ILE A 59 14.35 -4.32 -0.77
CA ILE A 59 15.67 -4.85 -0.44
C ILE A 59 16.41 -5.24 -1.72
N ARG A 60 15.74 -5.95 -2.64
CA ARG A 60 16.33 -6.38 -3.91
C ARG A 60 16.74 -5.17 -4.77
N LEU A 61 15.86 -4.20 -4.96
CA LEU A 61 16.12 -3.02 -5.79
C LEU A 61 17.27 -2.18 -5.22
N LEU A 62 17.23 -1.88 -3.92
CA LEU A 62 18.25 -1.04 -3.26
C LEU A 62 19.61 -1.74 -3.13
N SER A 63 19.63 -3.07 -3.06
CA SER A 63 20.89 -3.83 -3.00
C SER A 63 21.56 -4.03 -4.37
N THR A 64 20.84 -3.85 -5.48
CA THR A 64 21.32 -4.27 -6.81
C THR A 64 21.31 -3.16 -7.86
N ARG A 65 20.60 -2.06 -7.62
CA ARG A 65 20.42 -0.99 -8.61
C ARG A 65 20.79 0.36 -8.03
N ASP A 66 21.35 1.19 -8.89
CA ASP A 66 21.62 2.59 -8.58
C ASP A 66 20.30 3.41 -8.50
N HIS A 67 20.23 4.30 -7.51
CA HIS A 67 19.02 5.08 -7.22
C HIS A 67 18.65 6.03 -8.37
N GLU A 68 19.63 6.63 -9.04
CA GLU A 68 19.38 7.54 -10.16
C GLU A 68 18.81 6.78 -11.35
N SER A 69 19.30 5.55 -11.61
CA SER A 69 18.73 4.67 -12.63
C SER A 69 17.27 4.30 -12.34
N LEU A 70 16.95 3.92 -11.10
CA LEU A 70 15.58 3.57 -10.69
C LEU A 70 14.64 4.76 -10.87
N TYR A 71 15.06 5.94 -10.43
CA TYR A 71 14.28 7.17 -10.57
C TYR A 71 14.01 7.51 -12.04
N LYS A 72 15.04 7.49 -12.90
CA LYS A 72 14.89 7.80 -14.33
C LYS A 72 13.94 6.83 -15.03
N GLU A 73 14.04 5.53 -14.73
CA GLU A 73 13.15 4.52 -15.30
C GLU A 73 11.69 4.79 -14.93
N CYS A 74 11.44 5.03 -13.63
CA CYS A 74 10.10 5.36 -13.14
C CYS A 74 9.53 6.62 -13.81
N VAL A 75 10.30 7.72 -13.83
CA VAL A 75 9.88 8.98 -14.47
C VAL A 75 9.58 8.79 -15.96
N ASN A 76 10.44 8.08 -16.69
CA ASN A 76 10.23 7.85 -18.12
C ASN A 76 8.98 7.02 -18.40
N TYR A 77 8.74 5.99 -17.58
CA TYR A 77 7.52 5.18 -17.69
C TYR A 77 6.27 6.04 -17.43
N VAL A 78 6.23 6.79 -16.33
CA VAL A 78 5.08 7.64 -15.99
C VAL A 78 4.85 8.71 -17.07
N LYS A 79 5.91 9.30 -17.64
CA LYS A 79 5.79 10.25 -18.77
C LYS A 79 5.14 9.62 -20.00
N ALA A 80 5.54 8.39 -20.35
CA ALA A 80 4.98 7.66 -21.48
C ALA A 80 3.49 7.31 -21.29
N HIS A 81 3.05 7.20 -20.04
CA HIS A 81 1.69 6.83 -19.63
C HIS A 81 0.94 7.94 -18.89
N MET A 82 1.30 9.20 -19.13
CA MET A 82 0.87 10.34 -18.30
C MET A 82 -0.65 10.50 -18.20
N GLU A 83 -1.39 10.27 -19.29
CA GLU A 83 -2.85 10.39 -19.27
C GLU A 83 -3.51 9.25 -18.48
N ASP A 84 -2.96 8.04 -18.52
CA ASP A 84 -3.44 6.90 -17.74
C ASP A 84 -3.27 7.19 -16.23
N PHE A 85 -2.08 7.66 -15.82
CA PHE A 85 -1.82 8.00 -14.41
C PHE A 85 -2.71 9.14 -13.90
N LYS A 86 -3.03 10.15 -14.73
CA LYS A 86 -4.02 11.17 -14.37
C LYS A 86 -5.42 10.58 -14.23
N GLY A 87 -5.76 9.61 -15.08
CA GLY A 87 -6.99 8.82 -14.98
C GLY A 87 -7.08 8.11 -13.63
N TYR A 88 -6.04 7.36 -13.26
CA TYR A 88 -5.99 6.64 -11.98
C TYR A 88 -6.10 7.58 -10.78
N VAL A 89 -5.42 8.73 -10.78
CA VAL A 89 -5.58 9.73 -9.70
C VAL A 89 -7.05 10.16 -9.55
N LYS A 90 -7.74 10.37 -10.66
CA LYS A 90 -9.15 10.77 -10.65
C LYS A 90 -10.05 9.65 -10.14
N GLU A 91 -9.81 8.40 -10.56
CA GLU A 91 -10.54 7.22 -10.11
C GLU A 91 -10.43 7.06 -8.58
N GLU A 92 -9.23 7.18 -8.02
CA GLU A 92 -9.02 7.13 -6.56
C GLU A 92 -9.75 8.26 -5.82
N GLU A 93 -9.72 9.49 -6.37
CA GLU A 93 -10.43 10.64 -5.78
C GLU A 93 -11.96 10.49 -5.84
N GLU A 94 -12.49 9.83 -6.88
CA GLU A 94 -13.91 9.52 -7.02
C GLU A 94 -14.33 8.41 -6.05
N ALA A 95 -13.53 7.35 -5.93
CA ALA A 95 -13.74 6.28 -4.96
C ALA A 95 -13.78 6.82 -3.52
N LEU A 96 -12.88 7.73 -3.17
CA LEU A 96 -12.86 8.38 -1.85
C LEU A 96 -14.16 9.17 -1.57
N LYS A 97 -14.63 9.96 -2.53
CA LYS A 97 -15.89 10.72 -2.39
C LYS A 97 -17.08 9.79 -2.18
N GLU A 98 -17.12 8.67 -2.91
CA GLU A 98 -18.17 7.67 -2.72
C GLU A 98 -18.10 7.02 -1.33
N ALA A 99 -16.90 6.68 -0.86
CA ALA A 99 -16.69 6.10 0.46
C ALA A 99 -17.19 7.05 1.56
N GLU A 100 -16.86 8.35 1.49
CA GLU A 100 -17.32 9.37 2.44
C GLU A 100 -18.85 9.50 2.50
N VAL A 101 -19.54 9.42 1.35
CA VAL A 101 -21.00 9.46 1.29
C VAL A 101 -21.61 8.22 1.94
N ARG A 102 -21.05 7.03 1.66
CA ARG A 102 -21.54 5.75 2.20
C ARG A 102 -21.32 5.65 3.70
N MET A 103 -20.19 6.13 4.21
CA MET A 103 -19.87 6.10 5.64
C MET A 103 -20.91 6.81 6.50
N LYS A 104 -21.49 7.92 6.03
CA LYS A 104 -22.54 8.66 6.75
C LYS A 104 -23.82 7.84 7.00
N GLN A 105 -24.00 6.73 6.30
CA GLN A 105 -25.17 5.87 6.39
C GLN A 105 -24.94 4.64 7.28
N ILE A 106 -23.69 4.37 7.66
CA ILE A 106 -23.33 3.19 8.44
C ILE A 106 -23.55 3.48 9.93
N LYS A 107 -24.36 2.64 10.58
CA LYS A 107 -24.63 2.75 12.03
C LYS A 107 -23.81 1.78 12.88
N ASN A 108 -23.28 0.72 12.26
CA ASN A 108 -22.50 -0.28 12.97
C ASN A 108 -21.04 0.19 13.02
N PRO A 109 -20.47 0.46 14.22
CA PRO A 109 -19.14 1.02 14.35
C PRO A 109 -18.05 0.09 13.78
N PHE A 110 -18.24 -1.23 13.82
CA PHE A 110 -17.27 -2.16 13.23
C PHE A 110 -17.26 -2.09 11.70
N ILE A 111 -18.44 -1.97 11.08
CA ILE A 111 -18.55 -1.79 9.63
C ILE A 111 -18.01 -0.42 9.24
N GLU A 112 -18.27 0.60 10.04
CA GLU A 112 -17.71 1.95 9.84
C GLU A 112 -16.18 1.92 9.84
N THR A 113 -15.54 1.22 10.80
CA THR A 113 -14.08 1.07 10.82
C THR A 113 -13.53 0.35 9.59
N LEU A 114 -14.21 -0.70 9.10
CA LEU A 114 -13.79 -1.39 7.86
C LEU A 114 -13.85 -0.45 6.65
N PHE A 115 -14.89 0.38 6.55
CA PHE A 115 -15.01 1.38 5.48
C PHE A 115 -14.00 2.52 5.63
N GLN A 116 -13.70 2.94 6.86
CA GLN A 116 -12.65 3.94 7.13
C GLN A 116 -11.28 3.47 6.68
N HIS A 117 -10.96 2.18 6.89
CA HIS A 117 -9.71 1.60 6.41
C HIS A 117 -9.63 1.66 4.87
N ILE A 118 -10.67 1.22 4.16
CA ILE A 118 -10.74 1.31 2.69
C ILE A 118 -10.55 2.76 2.22
N ALA A 119 -11.23 3.73 2.83
CA ALA A 119 -11.06 5.15 2.48
C ALA A 119 -9.64 5.68 2.76
N GLY A 120 -8.98 5.15 3.81
CA GLY A 120 -7.58 5.42 4.11
C GLY A 120 -6.63 4.90 3.03
N ASP A 121 -6.93 3.72 2.48
CA ASP A 121 -6.16 3.14 1.38
C ASP A 121 -6.29 3.98 0.12
N GLU A 122 -7.50 4.36 -0.29
CA GLU A 122 -7.67 5.21 -1.51
C GLU A 122 -7.00 6.58 -1.36
N THR A 123 -6.99 7.12 -0.14
CA THR A 123 -6.23 8.35 0.16
C THR A 123 -4.73 8.14 -0.08
N SER A 124 -4.20 6.99 0.35
CA SER A 124 -2.80 6.62 0.18
C SER A 124 -2.46 6.34 -1.28
N HIS A 125 -3.31 5.61 -2.01
CA HIS A 125 -3.17 5.35 -3.44
C HIS A 125 -3.15 6.65 -4.25
N ALA A 126 -4.10 7.55 -4.01
CA ALA A 126 -4.13 8.86 -4.66
C ALA A 126 -2.85 9.66 -4.40
N ALA A 127 -2.32 9.63 -3.16
CA ALA A 127 -1.08 10.32 -2.82
C ALA A 127 0.14 9.73 -3.54
N MET A 128 0.24 8.39 -3.64
CA MET A 128 1.30 7.71 -4.40
C MET A 128 1.25 8.10 -5.88
N LEU A 129 0.08 8.00 -6.51
CA LEU A 129 -0.11 8.34 -7.93
C LEU A 129 0.16 9.82 -8.21
N LYS A 130 -0.28 10.73 -7.33
CA LYS A 130 0.01 12.17 -7.45
C LYS A 130 1.51 12.46 -7.37
N THR A 131 2.23 11.72 -6.53
CA THR A 131 3.69 11.84 -6.42
C THR A 131 4.34 11.44 -7.73
N LEU A 132 3.96 10.31 -8.31
CA LEU A 132 4.46 9.86 -9.62
C LEU A 132 4.21 10.90 -10.72
N VAL A 133 2.97 11.41 -10.82
CA VAL A 133 2.59 12.43 -11.80
C VAL A 133 3.36 13.73 -11.62
N LYS A 134 3.57 14.17 -10.37
CA LYS A 134 4.30 15.40 -10.05
C LYS A 134 5.76 15.29 -10.47
N GLU A 135 6.45 14.25 -10.02
CA GLU A 135 7.87 14.04 -10.33
C GLU A 135 8.11 13.92 -11.85
N ALA A 136 7.18 13.30 -12.58
CA ALA A 136 7.25 13.17 -14.03
C ALA A 136 7.00 14.48 -14.80
N LYS A 137 6.40 15.51 -14.20
CA LYS A 137 6.14 16.82 -14.83
C LYS A 137 7.26 17.83 -14.63
N GLU A 138 8.00 17.75 -13.51
CA GLU A 138 9.01 18.74 -13.12
C GLU A 138 10.37 18.53 -13.82
N LYS A 139 10.51 17.47 -14.63
CA LYS A 139 11.72 17.04 -15.33
C LYS A 139 11.40 16.60 -16.74
#